data_AF-C6T8P0-F1
#
_entry.id   AF-C6T8P0-F1
#
_cell.length_a   1.000
_cell.length_b   1.000
_cell.length_c   1.000
_cell.angle_alpha   90.00
_cell.angle_beta   90.00
_cell.angle_gamma   90.00
#
_symmetry.space_group_name_H-M   'P 1'
#
loop_
_entity.id
_entity.type
_entity.pdbx_description
1 polymer ?
#
loop_
_entity_poly.entity_id
_entity_poly.type
_entity_poly.pdbx_seq_one_letter_code
_entity_poly.pdbx_strand_id
1 'polypeptide(L)'
;MVNSEVSTRLEGKYAAIVVCWLLGNGCLFSWNSMLTIEDYYGYLFPKYHPSRVLTLVYQPFAVGTLAILAYNEAKLNTRLRNLFGYILFFISTLLVLILNSATSGKGGLGTFIGICALSGAFGVADAHVQGGMVGDLSYMKPEFIQSFLAGLAASGVLTSALSWLQKQHLRILRTVSAKEPFCSLPYQHSLSFFVLFSMHLFSLKYQL
;
A
#
# COMPACT_ATOMS: atom_id res chain seq x y z
N MET A 1 -11.69 41.14 -8.46
CA MET A 1 -10.71 40.14 -8.94
C MET A 1 -9.87 39.53 -7.82
N VAL A 2 -9.58 40.24 -6.72
CA VAL A 2 -8.82 39.68 -5.57
C VAL A 2 -9.55 38.54 -4.84
N ASN A 3 -10.87 38.63 -4.65
CA ASN A 3 -11.63 37.59 -3.93
C ASN A 3 -11.71 36.25 -4.68
N SER A 4 -11.75 36.26 -6.01
CA SER A 4 -11.77 35.02 -6.81
C SER A 4 -10.42 34.31 -6.77
N GLU A 5 -9.32 35.05 -6.72
CA GLU A 5 -7.95 34.51 -6.68
C GLU A 5 -7.57 33.93 -5.31
N VAL A 6 -8.09 34.55 -4.23
CA VAL A 6 -7.97 34.02 -2.87
C VAL A 6 -8.80 32.75 -2.70
N SER A 7 -10.02 32.72 -3.24
CA SER A 7 -10.91 31.55 -3.21
C SER A 7 -10.31 30.36 -3.97
N THR A 8 -9.77 30.57 -5.18
CA THR A 8 -9.13 29.50 -5.96
C THR A 8 -7.82 29.00 -5.32
N ARG A 9 -7.03 29.88 -4.67
CA ARG A 9 -5.87 29.45 -3.86
C ARG A 9 -6.27 28.60 -2.66
N LEU A 10 -7.39 28.90 -2.02
CA LEU A 10 -7.94 28.12 -0.90
C LEU A 10 -8.42 26.75 -1.38
N GLU A 11 -9.22 26.69 -2.44
CA GLU A 11 -9.68 25.43 -3.04
C GLU A 11 -8.50 24.55 -3.48
N GLY A 12 -7.49 25.13 -4.13
CA GLY A 12 -6.26 24.43 -4.51
C GLY A 12 -5.49 23.87 -3.30
N LYS A 13 -5.47 24.59 -2.17
CA LYS A 13 -4.87 24.11 -0.91
C LYS A 13 -5.61 22.88 -0.38
N TYR A 14 -6.95 22.92 -0.31
CA TYR A 14 -7.74 21.78 0.17
C TYR A 14 -7.63 20.58 -0.75
N ALA A 15 -7.67 20.78 -2.06
CA ALA A 15 -7.44 19.72 -3.04
C ALA A 15 -6.06 19.07 -2.84
N ALA A 16 -5.00 19.86 -2.66
CA ALA A 16 -3.66 19.34 -2.40
C ALA A 16 -3.56 18.55 -1.09
N ILE A 17 -4.26 18.98 -0.03
CA ILE A 17 -4.36 18.25 1.25
C ILE A 17 -5.01 16.89 1.04
N VAL A 18 -6.15 16.84 0.34
CA VAL A 18 -6.87 15.59 0.06
C VAL A 18 -6.01 14.65 -0.79
N VAL A 19 -5.30 15.17 -1.79
CA VAL A 19 -4.38 14.37 -2.60
C VAL A 19 -3.24 13.81 -1.75
N CYS A 20 -2.61 14.61 -0.88
CA CYS A 20 -1.57 14.12 0.03
C CYS A 20 -2.10 13.00 0.95
N TRP A 21 -3.34 13.12 1.44
CA TRP A 21 -3.99 12.07 2.22
C TRP A 21 -4.18 10.78 1.41
N LEU A 22 -4.70 10.88 0.19
CA LEU A 22 -4.92 9.72 -0.71
C LEU A 22 -3.61 9.03 -1.10
N LEU A 23 -2.55 9.80 -1.32
CA LEU A 23 -1.20 9.30 -1.59
C LEU A 23 -0.66 8.50 -0.39
N GLY A 24 -0.75 9.06 0.81
CA GLY A 24 -0.36 8.36 2.03
C GLY A 24 -1.17 7.09 2.26
N ASN A 25 -2.48 7.15 2.00
CA ASN A 25 -3.34 5.98 2.13
C ASN A 25 -2.92 4.87 1.16
N GLY A 26 -2.68 5.17 -0.11
CA GLY A 26 -2.33 4.18 -1.14
C GLY A 26 -1.06 3.36 -0.85
N CYS A 27 -0.05 3.95 -0.20
CA CYS A 27 1.19 3.25 0.16
C CYS A 27 0.98 2.18 1.21
N LEU A 28 0.57 2.58 2.41
CA LEU A 28 0.45 1.63 3.52
C LEU A 28 -0.76 0.72 3.35
N PHE A 29 -1.82 1.14 2.66
CA PHE A 29 -2.98 0.28 2.41
C PHE A 29 -2.60 -0.97 1.61
N SER A 30 -1.64 -0.88 0.69
CA SER A 30 -1.09 -2.03 -0.06
C SER A 30 -0.43 -3.05 0.87
N TRP A 31 0.44 -2.57 1.76
CA TRP A 31 1.13 -3.41 2.75
C TRP A 31 0.16 -4.01 3.77
N ASN A 32 -0.73 -3.19 4.33
CA ASN A 32 -1.75 -3.62 5.30
C ASN A 32 -2.69 -4.69 4.69
N SER A 33 -2.92 -4.63 3.38
CA SER A 33 -3.72 -5.64 2.68
C SER A 33 -3.00 -6.97 2.51
N MET A 34 -1.68 -6.95 2.38
CA MET A 34 -0.90 -8.17 2.42
C MET A 34 -0.98 -8.82 3.82
N LEU A 35 -0.91 -8.02 4.89
CA LEU A 35 -1.03 -8.49 6.28
C LEU A 35 -2.42 -9.08 6.60
N THR A 36 -3.48 -8.68 5.90
CA THR A 36 -4.81 -9.27 6.11
C THR A 36 -4.95 -10.65 5.48
N ILE A 37 -4.16 -10.96 4.46
CA ILE A 37 -4.04 -12.30 3.87
C ILE A 37 -3.12 -13.19 4.71
N GLU A 38 -2.39 -12.62 5.66
CA GLU A 38 -1.47 -13.36 6.52
C GLU A 38 -2.16 -14.41 7.40
N ASP A 39 -3.36 -14.12 7.91
CA ASP A 39 -4.18 -15.09 8.64
C ASP A 39 -4.40 -16.36 7.79
N TYR A 40 -4.54 -16.19 6.47
CA TYR A 40 -4.62 -17.30 5.54
C TYR A 40 -3.28 -18.00 5.33
N TYR A 41 -2.18 -17.25 5.20
CA TYR A 41 -0.85 -17.86 5.11
C TYR A 41 -0.49 -18.62 6.39
N GLY A 42 -0.98 -18.22 7.55
CA GLY A 42 -0.86 -18.96 8.81
C GLY A 42 -1.56 -20.32 8.77
N TYR A 43 -2.75 -20.38 8.18
CA TYR A 43 -3.46 -21.64 7.92
C TYR A 43 -2.73 -22.52 6.89
N LEU A 44 -2.22 -21.89 5.82
CA LEU A 44 -1.56 -22.58 4.70
C LEU A 44 -0.16 -23.11 5.07
N PHE A 45 0.55 -22.41 5.96
CA PHE A 45 1.94 -22.68 6.36
C PHE A 45 2.10 -22.73 7.89
N PRO A 46 1.50 -23.71 8.58
CA PRO A 46 1.49 -23.77 10.04
C PRO A 46 2.89 -23.90 10.67
N LYS A 47 3.90 -24.34 9.91
CA LYS A 47 5.29 -24.53 10.38
C LYS A 47 6.19 -23.30 10.22
N TYR A 48 5.80 -22.28 9.45
CA TYR A 48 6.73 -21.22 9.00
C TYR A 48 6.50 -19.84 9.62
N HIS A 49 5.55 -19.68 10.56
CA HIS A 49 5.23 -18.40 11.21
C HIS A 49 5.28 -17.18 10.26
N PRO A 50 4.46 -17.16 9.20
CA PRO A 50 4.52 -16.15 8.13
C PRO A 50 4.52 -14.71 8.67
N SER A 51 3.75 -14.43 9.72
CA SER A 51 3.69 -13.11 10.35
C SER A 51 5.02 -12.51 10.74
N ARG A 52 5.92 -13.33 11.28
CA ARG A 52 7.23 -12.84 11.69
C ARG A 52 8.18 -12.73 10.52
N VAL A 53 8.13 -13.69 9.59
CA VAL A 53 9.05 -13.73 8.45
C VAL A 53 8.76 -12.59 7.48
N LEU A 54 7.49 -12.31 7.20
CA LEU A 54 7.11 -11.24 6.27
C LEU A 54 7.54 -9.87 6.77
N THR A 55 7.32 -9.58 8.06
CA THR A 55 7.78 -8.34 8.69
C THR A 55 9.32 -8.27 8.80
N LEU A 56 9.98 -9.39 9.12
CA LEU A 56 11.45 -9.48 9.13
C LEU A 56 12.08 -9.25 7.76
N VAL A 57 11.38 -9.56 6.68
CA VAL A 57 11.86 -9.27 5.32
C VAL A 57 11.50 -7.83 4.96
N TYR A 58 10.29 -7.37 5.24
CA TYR A 58 9.87 -6.01 4.90
C TYR A 58 10.76 -4.93 5.53
N GLN A 59 10.96 -5.00 6.84
CA GLN A 59 11.62 -3.94 7.61
C GLN A 59 13.08 -3.65 7.20
N PRO A 60 14.00 -4.63 7.09
CA PRO A 60 15.38 -4.35 6.69
C PRO A 60 15.48 -3.90 5.24
N PHE A 61 14.61 -4.39 4.35
CA PHE A 61 14.57 -3.89 2.98
C PHE A 61 14.04 -2.46 2.92
N ALA A 62 13.02 -2.11 3.72
CA ALA A 62 12.53 -0.75 3.83
C ALA A 62 13.59 0.20 4.41
N VAL A 63 14.14 -0.12 5.58
CA VAL A 63 15.14 0.72 6.26
C VAL A 63 16.44 0.80 5.45
N GLY A 64 16.93 -0.33 4.94
CA GLY A 64 18.14 -0.37 4.12
C GLY A 64 18.02 0.44 2.85
N THR A 65 16.90 0.29 2.12
CA THR A 65 16.63 1.08 0.92
C THR A 65 16.49 2.56 1.26
N LEU A 66 15.77 2.89 2.33
CA LEU A 66 15.60 4.27 2.78
C LEU A 66 16.95 4.92 3.12
N ALA A 67 17.83 4.20 3.83
CA ALA A 67 19.17 4.67 4.20
C ALA A 67 20.04 4.93 2.95
N ILE A 68 20.01 4.02 1.97
CA ILE A 68 20.74 4.19 0.70
C ILE A 68 20.21 5.39 -0.09
N LEU A 69 18.89 5.56 -0.15
CA LEU A 69 18.26 6.67 -0.86
C LEU A 69 18.47 8.01 -0.16
N ALA A 70 18.52 8.03 1.18
CA ALA A 70 18.83 9.22 1.96
C ALA A 70 20.30 9.65 1.77
N TYR A 71 21.23 8.69 1.67
CA TYR A 71 22.64 8.98 1.40
C TYR A 71 22.88 9.51 -0.02
N ASN A 72 22.14 9.00 -1.02
CA ASN A 72 22.31 9.36 -2.43
C ASN A 72 21.32 10.44 -2.91
N GLU A 73 20.67 11.16 -2.00
CA GLU A 73 19.58 12.10 -2.30
C GLU A 73 19.95 13.11 -3.39
N ALA A 74 21.13 13.71 -3.31
CA ALA A 74 21.58 14.76 -4.24
C ALA A 74 21.69 14.31 -5.71
N LYS A 75 21.64 13.01 -6.01
CA LYS A 75 21.76 12.47 -7.38
C LYS A 75 20.45 11.97 -7.97
N LEU A 76 19.39 11.84 -7.17
CA LEU A 76 18.15 11.20 -7.60
C LEU A 76 17.01 12.20 -7.74
N ASN A 77 16.34 12.17 -8.89
CA ASN A 77 15.11 12.92 -9.08
C ASN A 77 13.99 12.32 -8.20
N THR A 78 13.55 13.07 -7.18
CA THR A 78 12.54 12.62 -6.22
C THR A 78 11.23 12.20 -6.88
N ARG A 79 10.84 12.89 -7.96
CA ARG A 79 9.64 12.56 -8.75
C ARG A 79 9.71 11.14 -9.34
N LEU A 80 10.84 10.81 -9.98
CA LEU A 80 11.04 9.51 -10.62
C LEU A 80 11.16 8.41 -9.56
N ARG A 81 11.86 8.70 -8.46
CA ARG A 81 11.96 7.80 -7.29
C ARG A 81 10.58 7.42 -6.76
N ASN A 82 9.70 8.40 -6.62
CA ASN A 82 8.36 8.21 -6.09
C ASN A 82 7.43 7.48 -7.07
N LEU A 83 7.47 7.85 -8.36
CA LEU A 83 6.72 7.15 -9.40
C LEU A 83 7.14 5.67 -9.49
N PHE A 84 8.44 5.41 -9.42
CA PHE A 84 8.98 4.06 -9.38
C PHE A 84 8.43 3.26 -8.19
N GLY A 85 8.39 3.86 -7.00
CA GLY A 85 7.82 3.23 -5.81
C GLY A 85 6.35 2.85 -5.98
N TYR A 86 5.53 3.74 -6.54
CA TYR A 86 4.12 3.42 -6.80
C TYR A 86 3.92 2.36 -7.90
N ILE A 87 4.71 2.39 -8.98
CA ILE A 87 4.71 1.34 -10.01
C ILE A 87 5.06 -0.01 -9.37
N LEU A 88 6.08 -0.02 -8.50
CA LEU A 88 6.51 -1.22 -7.80
C LEU A 88 5.40 -1.74 -6.88
N PHE A 89 4.72 -0.87 -6.12
CA PHE A 89 3.53 -1.24 -5.34
C PHE A 89 2.48 -1.93 -6.20
N PHE A 90 2.14 -1.35 -7.36
CA PHE A 90 1.15 -1.91 -8.27
C PHE A 90 1.54 -3.28 -8.82
N ILE A 91 2.77 -3.42 -9.32
CA ILE A 91 3.28 -4.70 -9.84
C ILE A 91 3.32 -5.76 -8.73
N SER A 92 3.78 -5.40 -7.52
CA SER A 92 3.82 -6.30 -6.38
C SER A 92 2.42 -6.79 -5.99
N THR A 93 1.41 -5.92 -5.94
CA THR A 93 0.03 -6.33 -5.66
C THR A 93 -0.54 -7.24 -6.75
N LEU A 94 -0.26 -6.97 -8.03
CA LEU A 94 -0.65 -7.85 -9.14
C LEU A 94 0.03 -9.23 -9.04
N LEU A 95 1.31 -9.27 -8.69
CA LEU A 95 2.03 -10.53 -8.51
C LEU A 95 1.49 -11.34 -7.33
N VAL A 96 1.08 -10.70 -6.23
CA VAL A 96 0.39 -11.39 -5.12
C VAL A 96 -0.92 -12.03 -5.61
N LEU A 97 -1.71 -11.31 -6.42
CA LEU A 97 -2.94 -11.83 -7.03
C LEU A 97 -2.68 -13.04 -7.92
N ILE A 98 -1.72 -12.92 -8.84
CA ILE A 98 -1.34 -14.00 -9.77
C ILE A 98 -0.83 -15.21 -8.99
N LEU A 99 0.03 -15.00 -8.00
CA LEU A 99 0.59 -16.07 -7.19
C LEU A 99 -0.49 -16.80 -6.38
N ASN A 100 -1.44 -16.06 -5.80
CA ASN A 100 -2.57 -16.66 -5.09
C ASN A 100 -3.49 -17.44 -6.04
N SER A 101 -3.76 -16.91 -7.24
CA SER A 101 -4.58 -17.59 -8.25
C SER A 101 -3.91 -18.84 -8.82
N ALA A 102 -2.62 -18.75 -9.20
CA ALA A 102 -1.85 -19.84 -9.77
C ALA A 102 -1.66 -21.00 -8.80
N THR A 103 -1.56 -20.69 -7.50
CA THR A 103 -1.40 -21.69 -6.46
C THR A 103 -2.71 -22.44 -6.16
N SER A 104 -3.88 -21.96 -6.63
CA SER A 104 -5.20 -22.57 -6.36
C SER A 104 -5.43 -22.92 -4.88
N GLY A 105 -4.80 -22.17 -3.98
CA GLY A 105 -4.79 -22.42 -2.54
C GLY A 105 -4.03 -23.68 -2.06
N LYS A 106 -3.24 -24.33 -2.90
CA LYS A 106 -2.36 -25.44 -2.50
C LYS A 106 -1.02 -24.90 -1.98
N GLY A 107 -0.85 -24.87 -0.67
CA GLY A 107 0.39 -24.41 -0.04
C GLY A 107 1.63 -25.16 -0.53
N GLY A 108 2.73 -24.44 -0.72
CA GLY A 108 4.02 -25.01 -1.08
C GLY A 108 5.20 -24.10 -0.73
N LEU A 109 6.40 -24.66 -0.64
CA LEU A 109 7.62 -23.92 -0.30
C LEU A 109 7.89 -22.79 -1.31
N GLY A 110 7.67 -23.03 -2.61
CA GLY A 110 7.84 -22.02 -3.65
C GLY A 110 6.89 -20.82 -3.51
N THR A 111 5.63 -21.06 -3.17
CA THR A 111 4.64 -20.02 -2.89
C THR A 111 5.06 -19.18 -1.68
N PHE A 112 5.54 -19.82 -0.61
CA PHE A 112 6.03 -19.11 0.58
C PHE A 112 7.24 -18.22 0.27
N ILE A 113 8.23 -18.75 -0.48
CA ILE A 113 9.39 -17.97 -0.94
C ILE A 113 8.94 -16.79 -1.80
N GLY A 114 7.98 -16.99 -2.71
CA GLY A 114 7.43 -15.93 -3.55
C GLY A 114 6.76 -14.82 -2.76
N ILE A 115 5.95 -15.16 -1.74
CA ILE A 115 5.32 -14.16 -0.85
C ILE A 115 6.39 -13.40 -0.06
N CYS A 116 7.42 -14.09 0.44
CA CYS A 116 8.55 -13.44 1.12
C CYS A 116 9.30 -12.47 0.20
N ALA A 117 9.56 -12.85 -1.06
CA ALA A 117 10.17 -11.97 -2.05
C ALA A 117 9.29 -10.73 -2.34
N LEU A 118 7.97 -10.92 -2.45
CA LEU A 118 7.02 -9.83 -2.64
C LEU A 118 6.97 -8.90 -1.42
N SER A 119 7.08 -9.43 -0.20
CA SER A 119 7.20 -8.63 1.02
C SER A 119 8.43 -7.71 0.99
N GLY A 120 9.57 -8.23 0.52
CA GLY A 120 10.77 -7.42 0.31
C GLY A 120 10.56 -6.33 -0.74
N ALA A 121 9.89 -6.65 -1.85
CA ALA A 121 9.54 -5.66 -2.88
C ALA A 121 8.60 -4.56 -2.35
N PHE A 122 7.63 -4.91 -1.49
CA PHE A 122 6.80 -3.92 -0.79
C PHE A 122 7.64 -3.02 0.12
N GLY A 123 8.64 -3.56 0.83
CA GLY A 123 9.55 -2.76 1.66
C GLY A 123 10.39 -1.77 0.82
N VAL A 124 10.90 -2.22 -0.32
CA VAL A 124 11.63 -1.34 -1.27
C VAL A 124 10.71 -0.25 -1.82
N ALA A 125 9.48 -0.61 -2.19
CA ALA A 125 8.48 0.33 -2.70
C ALA A 125 8.11 1.39 -1.64
N ASP A 126 7.89 0.96 -0.40
CA ASP A 126 7.58 1.85 0.73
C ASP A 126 8.70 2.83 1.00
N ALA A 127 9.96 2.37 1.01
CA ALA A 127 11.12 3.25 1.17
C ALA A 127 11.19 4.33 0.08
N HIS A 128 10.90 3.98 -1.17
CA HIS A 128 10.89 4.92 -2.29
C HIS A 128 9.80 5.98 -2.15
N VAL A 129 8.58 5.57 -1.85
CA VAL A 129 7.45 6.49 -1.76
C VAL A 129 7.46 7.27 -0.47
N GLN A 130 7.59 6.62 0.68
CA GLN A 130 7.57 7.29 1.97
C GLN A 130 8.77 8.22 2.12
N GLY A 131 9.97 7.77 1.76
CA GLY A 131 11.17 8.62 1.75
C GLY A 131 11.09 9.75 0.71
N GLY A 132 10.54 9.47 -0.48
CA GLY A 132 10.22 10.44 -1.54
C GLY A 132 9.30 11.56 -1.08
N MET A 133 8.09 11.18 -0.69
CA MET A 133 7.01 12.08 -0.30
C MET A 133 7.34 12.85 0.96
N VAL A 134 7.89 12.22 2.01
CA VAL A 134 8.23 12.93 3.25
C VAL A 134 9.31 13.98 2.99
N GLY A 135 10.32 13.66 2.17
CA GLY A 135 11.34 14.62 1.72
C GLY A 135 10.71 15.81 0.98
N ASP A 136 9.96 15.55 -0.09
CA ASP A 136 9.33 16.62 -0.90
C ASP A 136 8.34 17.48 -0.10
N LEU A 137 7.52 16.86 0.75
CA LEU A 137 6.51 17.57 1.56
C LEU A 137 7.13 18.38 2.71
N SER A 138 8.34 18.05 3.16
CA SER A 138 9.03 18.80 4.22
C SER A 138 9.43 20.21 3.79
N TYR A 139 9.62 20.44 2.50
CA TYR A 139 9.88 21.76 1.91
C TYR A 139 8.59 22.56 1.66
N MET A 140 7.42 21.97 1.91
CA MET A 140 6.11 22.61 1.75
C MET A 140 5.50 22.99 3.10
N LYS A 141 4.23 23.40 3.10
CA LYS A 141 3.53 23.73 4.34
C LYS A 141 3.25 22.48 5.18
N PRO A 142 3.30 22.58 6.53
CA PRO A 142 3.19 21.42 7.43
C PRO A 142 1.87 20.66 7.29
N GLU A 143 0.81 21.29 6.80
CA GLU A 143 -0.48 20.64 6.61
C GLU A 143 -0.41 19.50 5.58
N PHE A 144 0.50 19.57 4.60
CA PHE A 144 0.60 18.54 3.57
C PHE A 144 1.28 17.28 4.07
N ILE A 145 2.39 17.40 4.80
CA ILE A 145 3.06 16.27 5.44
C ILE A 145 2.17 15.64 6.53
N GLN A 146 1.46 16.46 7.32
CA GLN A 146 0.47 15.97 8.27
C GLN A 146 -0.64 15.19 7.59
N SER A 147 -1.17 15.71 6.48
CA SER A 147 -2.21 15.02 5.71
C SER A 147 -1.72 13.68 5.14
N PHE A 148 -0.49 13.64 4.63
CA PHE A 148 0.13 12.40 4.14
C PHE A 148 0.28 11.37 5.25
N LEU A 149 0.84 11.75 6.40
CA LEU A 149 1.00 10.86 7.56
C LEU A 149 -0.36 10.42 8.13
N ALA A 150 -1.36 11.30 8.15
CA ALA A 150 -2.73 10.96 8.52
C ALA A 150 -3.34 9.94 7.54
N GLY A 151 -3.02 10.04 6.25
CA GLY A 151 -3.38 9.06 5.23
C GLY A 151 -2.77 7.68 5.50
N LEU A 152 -1.47 7.63 5.85
CA LEU A 152 -0.79 6.40 6.25
C LEU A 152 -1.48 5.77 7.48
N ALA A 153 -1.77 6.55 8.52
CA ALA A 153 -2.44 6.05 9.72
C ALA A 153 -3.87 5.57 9.44
N ALA A 154 -4.62 6.33 8.64
CA ALA A 154 -5.99 5.97 8.26
C ALA A 154 -6.05 4.65 7.49
N SER A 155 -5.01 4.31 6.72
CA SER A 155 -4.98 3.04 5.97
C SER A 155 -5.10 1.82 6.89
N GLY A 156 -4.48 1.83 8.08
CA GLY A 156 -4.58 0.74 9.05
C GLY A 156 -5.98 0.59 9.66
N VAL A 157 -6.64 1.71 9.92
CA VAL A 157 -8.05 1.75 10.38
C VAL A 157 -8.97 1.20 9.29
N LEU A 158 -8.78 1.65 8.04
CA LEU A 158 -9.55 1.17 6.90
C LEU A 158 -9.36 -0.32 6.68
N THR A 159 -8.12 -0.81 6.69
CA THR A 159 -7.85 -2.25 6.57
C THR A 159 -8.52 -3.04 7.69
N SER A 160 -8.44 -2.58 8.94
CA SER A 160 -9.07 -3.27 10.09
C SER A 160 -10.59 -3.32 9.96
N ALA A 161 -11.23 -2.22 9.56
CA ALA A 161 -12.67 -2.15 9.32
C ALA A 161 -13.09 -3.11 8.20
N LEU A 162 -12.31 -3.16 7.12
CA LEU A 162 -12.55 -4.09 6.00
C LEU A 162 -12.43 -5.55 6.43
N SER A 163 -11.40 -5.91 7.19
CA SER A 163 -11.24 -7.26 7.75
C SER A 163 -12.41 -7.68 8.61
N TRP A 164 -12.94 -6.77 9.42
CA TRP A 164 -14.08 -7.05 10.27
C TRP A 164 -15.34 -7.29 9.43
N LEU A 165 -15.62 -6.43 8.46
CA LEU A 165 -16.76 -6.59 7.54
C LEU A 165 -16.69 -7.93 6.79
N GLN A 166 -15.50 -8.33 6.34
CA GLN A 166 -15.27 -9.62 5.68
C GLN A 166 -15.57 -10.80 6.61
N LYS A 167 -15.07 -10.75 7.86
CA LYS A 167 -15.35 -11.79 8.86
C LYS A 167 -16.85 -11.91 9.14
N GLN A 168 -17.59 -10.79 9.19
CA GLN A 168 -19.05 -10.81 9.34
C GLN A 168 -19.76 -11.39 8.12
N HIS A 169 -19.41 -10.94 6.92
CA HIS A 169 -20.01 -11.44 5.69
C HIS A 169 -19.78 -12.95 5.50
N LEU A 170 -18.57 -13.42 5.77
CA LEU A 170 -18.25 -14.86 5.74
C LEU A 170 -19.02 -15.67 6.79
N ARG A 171 -19.26 -15.13 7.99
CA ARG A 171 -20.09 -15.78 9.01
C ARG A 171 -21.52 -15.96 8.52
N ILE A 172 -22.11 -14.94 7.90
CA ILE A 172 -23.46 -14.98 7.34
C ILE A 172 -23.54 -15.96 6.16
N LEU A 173 -22.55 -15.95 5.26
CA LEU A 173 -22.55 -16.90 4.14
C LEU A 173 -22.45 -18.36 4.63
N ARG A 174 -21.67 -18.62 5.68
CA ARG A 174 -21.57 -19.96 6.28
C ARG A 174 -22.88 -20.45 6.90
N THR A 175 -23.78 -19.57 7.30
CA THR A 175 -25.11 -19.95 7.81
C THR A 175 -26.14 -20.15 6.71
N VAL A 176 -25.90 -19.65 5.49
CA VAL A 176 -26.85 -19.71 4.35
C VAL A 176 -26.41 -20.70 3.26
N SER A 177 -25.12 -21.00 3.12
CA SER A 177 -24.59 -21.92 2.11
C SER A 177 -23.36 -22.67 2.63
N ALA A 178 -23.39 -24.00 2.58
CA ALA A 178 -22.26 -24.87 2.94
C ALA A 178 -21.17 -24.87 1.86
N LYS A 179 -20.70 -23.69 1.44
CA LYS A 179 -19.60 -23.56 0.49
C LYS A 179 -18.31 -23.15 1.21
N GLU A 180 -17.27 -23.94 0.96
CA GLU A 180 -15.90 -23.80 1.45
C GLU A 180 -15.31 -22.39 1.23
N PRO A 181 -14.34 -21.99 2.06
CA PRO A 181 -14.03 -20.60 2.33
C PRO A 181 -13.03 -20.09 1.32
N PHE A 182 -13.35 -19.07 0.52
CA PHE A 182 -12.32 -18.12 0.06
C PHE A 182 -12.95 -16.91 -0.64
N CYS A 183 -13.04 -15.79 0.09
CA CYS A 183 -13.57 -14.52 -0.44
C CYS A 183 -12.59 -13.37 -0.18
N SER A 184 -11.29 -13.60 -0.37
CA SER A 184 -10.25 -12.56 -0.32
C SER A 184 -9.89 -11.99 -1.71
N LEU A 185 -10.16 -12.74 -2.79
CA LEU A 185 -9.92 -12.36 -4.18
C LEU A 185 -10.66 -11.09 -4.68
N PRO A 186 -11.97 -10.88 -4.42
CA PRO A 186 -12.68 -9.71 -4.96
C PRO A 186 -12.20 -8.39 -4.33
N TYR A 187 -11.72 -8.41 -3.09
CA TYR A 187 -11.23 -7.21 -2.40
C TYR A 187 -9.80 -6.84 -2.81
N GLN A 188 -8.93 -7.83 -3.05
CA GLN A 188 -7.57 -7.62 -3.57
C GLN A 188 -7.59 -6.96 -4.97
N HIS A 189 -8.64 -7.23 -5.76
CA HIS A 189 -8.94 -6.49 -6.99
C HIS A 189 -9.31 -5.02 -6.71
N SER A 190 -10.28 -4.76 -5.83
CA SER A 190 -10.65 -3.39 -5.42
C SER A 190 -9.46 -2.58 -4.87
N LEU A 191 -8.55 -3.27 -4.19
CA LEU A 191 -7.29 -2.74 -3.67
C LEU A 191 -6.31 -2.36 -4.78
N SER A 192 -6.14 -3.23 -5.78
CA SER A 192 -5.30 -2.95 -6.94
C SER A 192 -5.83 -1.75 -7.73
N PHE A 193 -7.16 -1.60 -7.82
CA PHE A 193 -7.80 -0.42 -8.39
C PHE A 193 -7.59 0.84 -7.55
N PHE A 194 -7.60 0.76 -6.22
CA PHE A 194 -7.30 1.89 -5.35
C PHE A 194 -5.84 2.34 -5.47
N VAL A 195 -4.89 1.40 -5.56
CA VAL A 195 -3.47 1.70 -5.79
C VAL A 195 -3.25 2.31 -7.18
N LEU A 196 -3.91 1.78 -8.20
CA LEU A 196 -3.93 2.37 -9.54
C LEU A 196 -4.53 3.77 -9.55
N PHE A 197 -5.58 3.99 -8.77
CA PHE A 197 -6.20 5.30 -8.62
C PHE A 197 -5.24 6.29 -7.93
N SER A 198 -4.56 5.88 -6.86
CA SER A 198 -3.52 6.69 -6.21
C SER A 198 -2.33 6.97 -7.13
N MET A 199 -1.92 5.99 -7.95
CA MET A 199 -0.93 6.17 -9.02
C MET A 199 -1.38 7.19 -10.07
N HIS A 200 -2.63 7.09 -10.51
CA HIS A 200 -3.19 8.01 -11.50
C HIS A 200 -3.29 9.43 -10.93
N LEU A 201 -3.71 9.56 -9.65
CA LEU A 201 -3.69 10.83 -8.91
C LEU A 201 -2.27 11.41 -8.81
N PHE A 202 -1.27 10.57 -8.54
CA PHE A 202 0.12 10.97 -8.49
C PHE A 202 0.59 11.48 -9.86
N SER A 203 0.29 10.75 -10.93
CA SER A 203 0.60 11.15 -12.31
C SER A 203 -0.07 12.47 -12.70
N LEU A 204 -1.34 12.66 -12.33
CA LEU A 204 -2.11 13.88 -12.63
C LEU A 204 -1.57 15.11 -11.89
N LYS A 205 -1.07 14.96 -10.66
CA LYS A 205 -0.49 16.08 -9.89
C LYS A 205 0.87 16.55 -10.42
N TYR A 206 1.58 15.71 -11.17
CA TYR A 206 2.94 15.97 -11.67
C TYR A 206 3.05 16.14 -13.19
N GLN A 207 1.92 16.18 -13.92
CA GLN A 207 1.83 16.65 -15.32
C GLN A 207 1.67 18.19 -15.43
N LEU A 208 1.88 18.92 -14.32
CA LEU A 208 2.02 20.39 -14.28
C LEU A 208 3.39 20.78 -13.72
#